data_AF-A0A518LJ79-F1
#
_entry.id   AF-A0A518LJ79-F1
#
_cell.length_a   1.000
_cell.length_b   1.000
_cell.length_c   1.000
_cell.angle_alpha   90.00
_cell.angle_beta   90.00
_cell.angle_gamma   90.00
#
_symmetry.space_group_name_H-M   'P 1'
#
loop_
_entity.id
_entity.type
_entity.pdbx_description
1 polymer ?
#
loop_
_entity_poly.entity_id
_entity_poly.type
_entity_poly.pdbx_seq_one_letter_code
_entity_poly.pdbx_strand_id
1 'polypeptide(L)'
;MMTQLDSQTAGQPATNLVKRHRTSAVVGTTIGVLLVASIVTYLWAATPARPNVQTAGPAEMVTFVSHERGLAGLPQIEQEQFIKSWQGRLAADAGYRDAMRESLKSLSEEERKSFVTAMIRVMKRAFIDDAKRYATLSQQERFKFVRERLTEYASQAPLLKDLTRDTGFKRDLPGGQDEVRQWLMENTTAEERAIGEPYVEALKHISEQDRKQKKD
;
A
#
# COMPACT_ATOMS: atom_id res chain seq x y z
N MET A 1 34.55 -84.65 -36.85
CA MET A 1 33.58 -84.10 -37.81
C MET A 1 32.26 -83.89 -37.06
N MET A 2 31.55 -82.80 -37.35
CA MET A 2 30.30 -82.32 -36.73
C MET A 2 30.40 -81.37 -35.52
N THR A 3 30.68 -80.11 -35.89
CA THR A 3 29.92 -78.87 -35.62
C THR A 3 29.55 -78.48 -34.18
N GLN A 4 30.23 -77.43 -33.72
CA GLN A 4 30.01 -76.64 -32.51
C GLN A 4 28.60 -76.01 -32.44
N LEU A 5 28.01 -76.07 -31.25
CA LEU A 5 26.87 -75.26 -30.81
C LEU A 5 27.39 -74.16 -29.88
N ASP A 6 27.76 -73.01 -30.44
CA ASP A 6 28.06 -71.82 -29.63
C ASP A 6 26.77 -71.00 -29.43
N SER A 7 26.20 -71.16 -28.24
CA SER A 7 25.10 -70.34 -27.73
C SER A 7 25.70 -69.06 -27.13
N GLN A 8 25.82 -67.99 -27.91
CA GLN A 8 26.21 -66.67 -27.38
C GLN A 8 25.00 -65.98 -26.72
N THR A 9 24.98 -66.05 -25.39
CA THR A 9 24.18 -65.18 -24.52
C THR A 9 24.82 -63.79 -24.46
N ALA A 10 24.29 -62.82 -25.21
CA ALA A 10 24.68 -61.42 -25.07
C ALA A 10 23.96 -60.77 -23.89
N GLY A 11 24.54 -60.89 -22.69
CA GLY A 11 24.25 -59.99 -21.58
C GLY A 11 25.07 -58.70 -21.74
N GLN A 12 24.45 -57.61 -22.21
CA GLN A 12 25.06 -56.27 -22.13
C GLN A 12 24.65 -55.58 -20.82
N PRO A 13 25.61 -55.03 -20.04
CA PRO A 13 25.32 -54.34 -18.79
C PRO A 13 24.75 -52.93 -19.03
N ALA A 14 23.56 -52.70 -18.49
CA ALA A 14 22.91 -51.40 -18.38
C ALA A 14 23.61 -50.51 -17.33
N THR A 15 24.76 -49.90 -17.68
CA THR A 15 25.40 -48.93 -16.78
C THR A 15 26.08 -47.79 -17.56
N ASN A 16 25.32 -46.98 -18.29
CA ASN A 16 25.86 -45.72 -18.84
C ASN A 16 24.83 -44.58 -19.00
N LEU A 17 23.74 -44.59 -18.22
CA LEU A 17 22.71 -43.53 -18.26
C LEU A 17 22.68 -42.62 -17.02
N VAL A 18 23.44 -42.91 -15.97
CA VAL A 18 23.32 -42.16 -14.69
C VAL A 18 24.29 -40.97 -14.57
N LYS A 19 25.40 -40.94 -15.31
CA LYS A 19 26.43 -39.88 -15.15
C LYS A 19 26.13 -38.56 -15.88
N ARG A 20 25.30 -38.55 -16.93
CA ARG A 20 25.03 -37.34 -17.74
C ARG A 20 23.95 -36.40 -17.18
N HIS A 21 23.09 -36.88 -16.27
CA HIS A 21 22.02 -36.06 -15.67
C HIS A 21 22.45 -35.28 -14.42
N ARG A 22 23.57 -35.63 -13.79
CA ARG A 22 24.04 -34.96 -12.56
C ARG A 22 24.68 -33.60 -12.84
N THR A 23 25.44 -33.46 -13.93
CA THR A 23 26.13 -32.21 -14.27
C THR A 23 25.15 -31.11 -14.70
N SER A 24 24.12 -31.47 -15.46
CA SER A 24 23.04 -30.56 -15.86
C SER A 24 22.14 -30.15 -14.69
N ALA A 25 21.90 -31.05 -13.73
CA ALA A 25 21.22 -30.70 -12.49
C ALA A 25 22.03 -29.68 -11.65
N VAL A 26 23.33 -29.90 -11.45
CA VAL A 26 24.20 -28.99 -10.67
C VAL A 26 24.34 -27.60 -11.32
N VAL A 27 24.48 -27.54 -12.65
CA VAL A 27 24.54 -26.25 -13.37
C VAL A 27 23.20 -25.52 -13.31
N GLY A 28 22.08 -26.24 -13.47
CA GLY A 28 20.73 -25.68 -13.34
C GLY A 28 20.44 -25.14 -11.94
N THR A 29 20.85 -25.86 -10.89
CA THR A 29 20.69 -25.40 -9.49
C THR A 29 21.55 -24.16 -9.21
N THR A 30 22.78 -24.11 -9.72
CA THR A 30 23.67 -22.96 -9.51
C THR A 30 23.13 -21.70 -10.18
N ILE A 31 22.67 -21.80 -11.44
CA ILE A 31 22.04 -20.68 -12.15
C ILE A 31 20.75 -20.25 -11.47
N GLY A 32 19.93 -21.21 -11.02
CA GLY A 32 18.70 -20.93 -10.26
C GLY A 32 18.98 -20.16 -8.96
N VAL A 33 19.96 -20.58 -8.17
CA VAL A 33 20.35 -19.89 -6.93
C VAL A 33 20.89 -18.49 -7.21
N LEU A 34 21.69 -18.32 -8.27
CA LEU A 34 22.19 -17.00 -8.67
C LEU A 34 21.07 -16.05 -9.12
N LEU A 35 20.05 -16.56 -9.83
CA LEU A 35 18.89 -15.77 -10.24
C LEU A 35 18.03 -15.38 -9.03
N VAL A 36 17.75 -16.31 -8.11
CA VAL A 36 17.01 -15.98 -6.88
C VAL A 36 17.79 -14.99 -6.03
N ALA A 37 19.10 -15.19 -5.83
CA ALA A 37 19.94 -14.24 -5.10
C ALA A 37 20.00 -12.86 -5.75
N SER A 38 20.09 -12.80 -7.10
CA SER A 38 20.08 -11.53 -7.83
C SER A 38 18.73 -10.80 -7.70
N ILE A 39 17.62 -11.54 -7.77
CA ILE A 39 16.28 -10.97 -7.55
C ILE A 39 16.17 -10.47 -6.12
N VAL A 40 16.55 -11.24 -5.10
CA VAL A 40 16.49 -10.82 -3.69
C VAL A 40 17.37 -9.60 -3.44
N THR A 41 18.58 -9.56 -4.01
CA THR A 41 19.49 -8.42 -3.86
C THR A 41 18.94 -7.18 -4.57
N TYR A 42 18.37 -7.33 -5.76
CA TYR A 42 17.69 -6.24 -6.47
C TYR A 42 16.46 -5.74 -5.70
N LEU A 43 15.66 -6.65 -5.14
CA LEU A 43 14.51 -6.31 -4.32
C LEU A 43 14.92 -5.52 -3.08
N TRP A 44 15.99 -5.93 -2.42
CA TRP A 44 16.52 -5.26 -1.23
C TRP A 44 17.14 -3.90 -1.56
N ALA A 45 17.95 -3.82 -2.63
CA ALA A 45 18.61 -2.58 -3.05
C ALA A 45 17.64 -1.54 -3.63
N ALA A 46 16.55 -1.98 -4.29
CA ALA A 46 15.55 -1.09 -4.88
C ALA A 46 14.41 -0.73 -3.91
N THR A 47 14.45 -1.16 -2.65
CA THR A 47 13.46 -0.74 -1.65
C THR A 47 14.05 0.41 -0.82
N PRO A 48 13.44 1.61 -0.83
CA PRO A 48 13.93 2.71 -0.02
C PRO A 48 13.88 2.30 1.46
N ALA A 49 14.94 2.61 2.21
CA ALA A 49 14.96 2.39 3.65
C ALA A 49 13.80 3.16 4.29
N ARG A 50 13.14 2.52 5.27
CA ARG A 50 12.07 3.17 6.03
C ARG A 50 12.65 4.37 6.78
N PRO A 51 12.21 5.61 6.49
CA PRO A 51 12.72 6.78 7.16
C PRO A 51 12.31 6.77 8.63
N ASN A 52 13.22 7.22 9.50
CA ASN A 52 12.87 7.48 10.89
C ASN A 52 12.02 8.75 10.93
N VAL A 53 10.73 8.60 11.25
CA VAL A 53 9.75 9.70 11.26
C VAL A 53 10.20 10.89 12.09
N GLN A 54 11.02 10.72 13.13
CA GLN A 54 11.46 11.82 14.00
C GLN A 54 12.65 12.61 13.45
N THR A 55 13.49 12.00 12.62
CA THR A 55 14.76 12.59 12.17
C THR A 55 14.82 12.80 10.66
N ALA A 56 14.06 12.03 9.88
CA ALA A 56 14.07 12.08 8.43
C ALA A 56 13.68 13.46 7.91
N GLY A 57 14.29 13.85 6.78
CA GLY A 57 13.94 15.08 6.09
C GLY A 57 12.60 14.94 5.33
N PRO A 58 11.93 16.05 4.97
CA PRO A 58 10.70 15.97 4.19
C PRO A 58 10.86 15.30 2.83
N ALA A 59 11.96 15.57 2.12
CA ALA A 59 12.24 14.96 0.83
C ALA A 59 12.37 13.43 0.92
N GLU A 60 13.09 12.94 1.94
CA GLU A 60 13.24 11.50 2.20
C GLU A 60 11.88 10.83 2.46
N MET A 61 11.01 11.51 3.23
CA MET A 61 9.66 11.03 3.50
C MET A 61 8.79 11.00 2.25
N VAL A 62 8.87 12.04 1.40
CA VAL A 62 8.16 12.08 0.12
C VAL A 62 8.65 10.95 -0.79
N THR A 63 9.95 10.76 -0.94
CA THR A 63 10.51 9.65 -1.72
C THR A 63 10.03 8.30 -1.22
N PHE A 64 10.05 8.07 0.11
CA PHE A 64 9.55 6.82 0.69
C PHE A 64 8.06 6.61 0.45
N VAL A 65 7.24 7.66 0.55
CA VAL A 65 5.79 7.55 0.32
C VAL A 65 5.47 7.31 -1.15
N SER A 66 6.13 8.02 -2.06
CA SER A 66 5.89 7.91 -3.50
C SER A 66 6.40 6.60 -4.12
N HIS A 67 7.33 5.91 -3.47
CA HIS A 67 7.91 4.68 -3.99
C HIS A 67 6.94 3.50 -3.87
N GLU A 68 6.82 2.69 -4.94
CA GLU A 68 5.90 1.54 -4.99
C GLU A 68 6.09 0.55 -3.82
N ARG A 69 7.35 0.33 -3.45
CA ARG A 69 7.77 -0.54 -2.34
C ARG A 69 7.97 0.16 -1.00
N GLY A 70 7.74 1.47 -0.95
CA GLY A 70 7.90 2.25 0.28
C GLY A 70 6.67 2.08 1.18
N LEU A 71 5.94 3.17 1.45
CA LEU A 71 4.78 3.13 2.36
C LEU A 71 3.76 2.05 1.96
N ALA A 72 3.43 1.93 0.67
CA ALA A 72 2.46 0.95 0.19
C ALA A 72 2.91 -0.51 0.34
N GLY A 73 4.23 -0.75 0.44
CA GLY A 73 4.82 -2.09 0.61
C GLY A 73 4.87 -2.57 2.05
N LEU A 74 4.66 -1.69 3.04
CA LEU A 74 4.70 -2.06 4.45
C LEU A 74 3.50 -2.94 4.86
N PRO A 75 3.63 -3.80 5.90
CA PRO A 75 2.48 -4.42 6.54
C PRO A 75 1.49 -3.37 7.08
N GLN A 76 0.21 -3.71 7.15
CA GLN A 76 -0.85 -2.76 7.52
C GLN A 76 -0.60 -2.05 8.85
N ILE A 77 -0.27 -2.80 9.89
CA ILE A 77 -0.01 -2.25 11.23
C ILE A 77 1.16 -1.25 11.17
N GLU A 78 2.17 -1.52 10.34
CA GLU A 78 3.31 -0.63 10.16
C GLU A 78 2.96 0.63 9.37
N GLN A 79 2.11 0.53 8.34
CA GLN A 79 1.59 1.69 7.62
C GLN A 79 0.85 2.63 8.56
N GLU A 80 -0.05 2.10 9.39
CA GLU A 80 -0.84 2.87 10.35
C GLU A 80 0.05 3.55 11.39
N GLN A 81 1.00 2.80 11.98
CA GLN A 81 1.97 3.36 12.91
C GLN A 81 2.83 4.45 12.28
N PHE A 82 3.26 4.26 11.04
CA PHE A 82 4.05 5.23 10.30
C PHE A 82 3.24 6.51 10.04
N ILE A 83 2.04 6.39 9.49
CA ILE A 83 1.16 7.54 9.22
C ILE A 83 0.82 8.28 10.51
N LYS A 84 0.45 7.57 11.58
CA LYS A 84 0.12 8.20 12.87
C LYS A 84 1.31 8.95 13.46
N SER A 85 2.51 8.36 13.41
CA SER A 85 3.73 9.02 13.86
C SER A 85 4.04 10.26 13.01
N TRP A 86 3.86 10.15 11.70
CA TRP A 86 4.15 11.22 10.76
C TRP A 86 3.18 12.39 10.91
N GLN A 87 1.88 12.11 11.04
CA GLN A 87 0.86 13.09 11.38
C GLN A 87 1.17 13.78 12.72
N GLY A 88 1.61 13.03 13.72
CA GLY A 88 2.05 13.58 15.01
C GLY A 88 3.19 14.59 14.85
N ARG A 89 4.21 14.27 14.04
CA ARG A 89 5.30 15.22 13.75
C ARG A 89 4.82 16.44 12.97
N LEU A 90 3.98 16.26 11.94
CA LEU A 90 3.41 17.35 11.16
C LEU A 90 2.54 18.31 12.00
N ALA A 91 1.87 17.78 13.03
CA ALA A 91 1.11 18.58 13.97
C ALA A 91 2.02 19.33 14.96
N ALA A 92 3.06 18.65 15.48
CA ALA A 92 3.94 19.18 16.53
C ALA A 92 4.98 20.18 16.02
N ASP A 93 5.51 20.01 14.81
CA ASP A 93 6.62 20.78 14.27
C ASP A 93 6.18 21.60 13.05
N ALA A 94 5.98 22.91 13.26
CA ALA A 94 5.59 23.83 12.21
C ALA A 94 6.68 24.01 11.14
N GLY A 95 7.96 24.02 11.53
CA GLY A 95 9.08 24.16 10.59
C GLY A 95 9.20 22.95 9.67
N TYR A 96 9.04 21.76 10.23
CA TYR A 96 8.96 20.53 9.45
C TYR A 96 7.74 20.51 8.52
N ARG A 97 6.58 20.99 8.99
CA ARG A 97 5.37 21.10 8.16
C ARG A 97 5.55 22.04 6.98
N ASP A 98 6.18 23.20 7.18
CA ASP A 98 6.46 24.14 6.09
C ASP A 98 7.49 23.56 5.10
N ALA A 99 8.55 22.92 5.60
CA ALA A 99 9.53 22.25 4.74
C ALA A 99 8.90 21.07 3.95
N MET A 100 7.94 20.36 4.54
CA MET A 100 7.14 19.34 3.83
C MET A 100 6.28 19.95 2.73
N ARG A 101 5.63 21.08 2.99
CA ARG A 101 4.85 21.79 1.97
C ARG A 101 5.73 22.16 0.78
N GLU A 102 6.93 22.70 1.02
CA GLU A 102 7.87 23.05 -0.05
C GLU A 102 8.36 21.81 -0.81
N SER A 103 8.65 20.70 -0.11
CA SER A 103 9.01 19.43 -0.76
C SER A 103 7.89 18.86 -1.63
N LEU A 104 6.62 19.05 -1.25
CA LEU A 104 5.46 18.63 -2.04
C LEU A 104 5.25 19.53 -3.26
N LYS A 105 5.53 20.83 -3.15
CA LYS A 105 5.46 21.79 -4.27
C LYS A 105 6.48 21.49 -5.36
N SER A 106 7.67 21.02 -4.97
CA SER A 106 8.75 20.71 -5.91
C SER A 106 8.57 19.41 -6.69
N LEU A 107 7.56 18.60 -6.35
CA LEU A 107 7.30 17.34 -7.06
C LEU A 107 6.87 17.60 -8.51
N SER A 108 7.44 16.82 -9.43
CA SER A 108 6.93 16.68 -10.79
C SER A 108 5.50 16.10 -10.78
N GLU A 109 4.80 16.22 -11.90
CA GLU A 109 3.43 15.68 -12.03
C GLU A 109 3.38 14.16 -11.82
N GLU A 110 4.39 13.43 -12.32
CA GLU A 110 4.49 11.98 -12.16
C GLU A 110 4.77 11.56 -10.70
N GLU A 111 5.69 12.24 -10.02
CA GLU A 111 5.98 11.99 -8.60
C GLU A 111 4.79 12.34 -7.72
N ARG A 112 4.08 13.42 -8.03
CA ARG A 112 2.84 13.81 -7.36
C ARG A 112 1.77 12.76 -7.51
N LYS A 113 1.53 12.28 -8.73
CA LYS A 113 0.57 11.21 -9.00
C LYS A 113 0.93 9.95 -8.22
N SER A 114 2.21 9.59 -8.17
CA SER A 114 2.70 8.43 -7.41
C SER A 114 2.48 8.60 -5.91
N PHE A 115 2.82 9.77 -5.35
CA PHE A 115 2.56 10.12 -3.96
C PHE A 115 1.06 10.03 -3.62
N VAL A 116 0.22 10.66 -4.43
CA VAL A 116 -1.23 10.67 -4.24
C VAL A 116 -1.77 9.26 -4.28
N THR A 117 -1.37 8.45 -5.26
CA THR A 117 -1.77 7.04 -5.41
C THR A 117 -1.39 6.21 -4.18
N ALA A 118 -0.18 6.39 -3.65
CA ALA A 118 0.26 5.70 -2.44
C ALA A 118 -0.57 6.08 -1.22
N MET A 119 -0.78 7.39 -1.00
CA MET A 119 -1.61 7.88 0.11
C MET A 119 -3.06 7.40 0.00
N ILE A 120 -3.60 7.44 -1.21
CA ILE A 120 -4.92 6.90 -1.58
C ILE A 120 -5.07 5.45 -1.17
N ARG A 121 -4.07 4.61 -1.47
CA ARG A 121 -4.15 3.17 -1.19
C ARG A 121 -4.26 2.93 0.31
N VAL A 122 -3.51 3.69 1.10
CA VAL A 122 -3.56 3.63 2.57
C VAL A 122 -4.91 4.11 3.08
N MET A 123 -5.41 5.26 2.58
CA MET A 123 -6.72 5.80 2.97
C MET A 123 -7.87 4.85 2.61
N LYS A 124 -7.86 4.27 1.40
CA LYS A 124 -8.85 3.29 0.94
C LYS A 124 -8.90 2.09 1.88
N ARG A 125 -7.74 1.53 2.25
CA ARG A 125 -7.70 0.39 3.15
C ARG A 125 -8.29 0.73 4.52
N ALA A 126 -7.86 1.84 5.13
CA ALA A 126 -8.41 2.31 6.40
C ALA A 126 -9.94 2.53 6.33
N PHE A 127 -10.43 3.11 5.22
CA PHE A 127 -11.85 3.30 4.98
C PHE A 127 -12.63 1.98 4.91
N ILE A 128 -12.11 0.98 4.19
CA ILE A 128 -12.75 -0.34 4.08
C ILE A 128 -12.75 -1.06 5.44
N ASP A 129 -11.70 -0.92 6.24
CA ASP A 129 -11.65 -1.51 7.58
C ASP A 129 -12.64 -0.83 8.54
N ASP A 130 -12.80 0.48 8.45
CA ASP A 130 -13.86 1.21 9.15
C ASP A 130 -15.26 0.76 8.71
N ALA A 131 -15.48 0.55 7.39
CA ALA A 131 -16.74 0.07 6.86
C ALA A 131 -17.07 -1.36 7.33
N LYS A 132 -16.08 -2.25 7.33
CA LYS A 132 -16.21 -3.61 7.89
C LYS A 132 -16.54 -3.56 9.38
N ARG A 133 -15.83 -2.72 10.15
CA ARG A 133 -16.11 -2.54 11.57
C ARG A 133 -17.53 -2.03 11.77
N TYR A 134 -17.94 -1.00 11.05
CA TYR A 134 -19.29 -0.44 11.08
C TYR A 134 -20.38 -1.50 10.87
N ALA A 135 -20.19 -2.41 9.89
CA ALA A 135 -21.14 -3.48 9.61
C ALA A 135 -21.37 -4.42 10.81
N THR A 136 -20.33 -4.65 11.62
CA THR A 136 -20.38 -5.54 12.81
C THR A 136 -20.96 -4.90 14.06
N LEU A 137 -21.08 -3.57 14.11
CA LEU A 137 -21.55 -2.83 15.28
C LEU A 137 -23.07 -2.88 15.44
N SER A 138 -23.56 -2.82 16.67
CA SER A 138 -24.99 -2.62 16.97
C SER A 138 -25.46 -1.23 16.53
N GLN A 139 -26.77 -1.02 16.40
CA GLN A 139 -27.33 0.25 15.93
C GLN A 139 -26.92 1.45 16.80
N GLN A 140 -26.85 1.28 18.12
CA GLN A 140 -26.41 2.34 19.04
C GLN A 140 -24.91 2.64 18.88
N GLU A 141 -24.08 1.60 18.72
CA GLU A 141 -22.64 1.75 18.54
C GLU A 141 -22.28 2.35 17.17
N ARG A 142 -23.07 2.06 16.13
CA ARG A 142 -22.91 2.62 14.78
C ARG A 142 -22.95 4.15 14.79
N PHE A 143 -23.92 4.74 15.48
CA PHE A 143 -24.03 6.21 15.56
C PHE A 143 -22.80 6.81 16.25
N LYS A 144 -22.40 6.25 17.40
CA LYS A 144 -21.22 6.69 18.15
C LYS A 144 -19.95 6.58 17.31
N PHE A 145 -19.74 5.43 16.67
CA PHE A 145 -18.58 5.16 15.83
C PHE A 145 -18.47 6.15 14.67
N VAL A 146 -19.57 6.38 13.94
CA VAL A 146 -19.57 7.33 12.82
C VAL A 146 -19.28 8.75 13.29
N ARG A 147 -19.84 9.18 14.43
CA ARG A 147 -19.58 10.51 15.00
C ARG A 147 -18.12 10.69 15.43
N GLU A 148 -17.52 9.66 16.03
CA GLU A 148 -16.09 9.65 16.39
C GLU A 148 -15.22 9.78 15.14
N ARG A 149 -15.50 9.00 14.10
CA ARG A 149 -14.77 9.08 12.82
C ARG A 149 -14.92 10.44 12.12
N LEU A 150 -16.13 11.02 12.10
CA LEU A 150 -16.33 12.36 11.57
C LEU A 150 -15.53 13.42 12.34
N THR A 151 -15.45 13.30 13.67
CA THR A 151 -14.67 14.20 14.52
C THR A 151 -13.18 14.06 14.23
N GLU A 152 -12.69 12.83 14.10
CA GLU A 152 -11.31 12.54 13.74
C GLU A 152 -10.95 13.11 12.37
N TYR A 153 -11.76 12.86 11.34
CA TYR A 153 -11.53 13.41 10.00
C TYR A 153 -11.58 14.95 9.98
N ALA A 154 -12.52 15.55 10.73
CA ALA A 154 -12.61 17.00 10.86
C ALA A 154 -11.37 17.61 11.55
N SER A 155 -10.78 16.92 12.51
CA SER A 155 -9.55 17.38 13.18
C SER A 155 -8.31 17.34 12.27
N GLN A 156 -8.29 16.42 11.30
CA GLN A 156 -7.16 16.26 10.36
C GLN A 156 -7.28 17.17 9.12
N ALA A 157 -8.50 17.59 8.76
CA ALA A 157 -8.75 18.36 7.55
C ALA A 157 -7.97 19.70 7.46
N PRO A 158 -7.84 20.51 8.54
CA PRO A 158 -7.04 21.74 8.50
C PRO A 158 -5.57 21.48 8.19
N LEU A 159 -4.97 20.45 8.79
CA LEU A 159 -3.57 20.07 8.57
C LEU A 159 -3.34 19.64 7.12
N LEU A 160 -4.23 18.79 6.59
CA LEU A 160 -4.14 18.34 5.20
C LEU A 160 -4.34 19.50 4.21
N LYS A 161 -5.30 20.40 4.49
CA LYS A 161 -5.54 21.59 3.67
C LYS A 161 -4.32 22.52 3.66
N ASP A 162 -3.67 22.68 4.80
CA ASP A 162 -2.47 23.50 4.92
C ASP A 162 -1.27 22.87 4.18
N LEU A 163 -1.08 21.55 4.30
CA LEU A 163 -0.02 20.82 3.60
C LEU A 163 -0.19 20.81 2.09
N THR A 164 -1.43 20.75 1.60
CA THR A 164 -1.73 20.72 0.16
C THR A 164 -1.92 22.11 -0.44
N ARG A 165 -1.85 23.18 0.36
CA ARG A 165 -1.98 24.55 -0.12
C ARG A 165 -0.87 24.87 -1.13
N ASP A 166 -1.26 25.30 -2.33
CA ASP A 166 -0.38 25.72 -3.43
C ASP A 166 0.58 24.62 -3.94
N THR A 167 0.33 23.36 -3.60
CA THR A 167 1.12 22.20 -4.07
C THR A 167 0.63 21.66 -5.42
N GLY A 168 -0.50 22.15 -5.92
CA GLY A 168 -1.17 21.65 -7.13
C GLY A 168 -1.90 20.31 -6.97
N PHE A 169 -1.90 19.73 -5.77
CA PHE A 169 -2.63 18.49 -5.43
C PHE A 169 -4.16 18.64 -5.43
N LYS A 170 -4.69 19.88 -5.49
CA LYS A 170 -6.13 20.14 -5.56
C LYS A 170 -6.80 19.51 -6.80
N ARG A 171 -6.03 19.20 -7.85
CA ARG A 171 -6.53 18.51 -9.04
C ARG A 171 -6.59 16.99 -8.86
N ASP A 172 -5.75 16.45 -7.99
CA ASP A 172 -5.52 15.01 -7.86
C ASP A 172 -6.21 14.41 -6.62
N LEU A 173 -6.66 15.26 -5.70
CA LEU A 173 -7.42 14.88 -4.51
C LEU A 173 -8.90 15.26 -4.68
N PRO A 174 -9.83 14.41 -4.24
CA PRO A 174 -11.25 14.75 -4.25
C PRO A 174 -11.51 15.92 -3.29
N GLY A 175 -11.99 17.04 -3.84
CA GLY A 175 -12.26 18.30 -3.15
C GLY A 175 -13.61 18.35 -2.44
N GLY A 176 -14.49 17.35 -2.62
CA GLY A 176 -15.82 17.30 -2.01
C GLY A 176 -16.35 15.88 -1.78
N GLN A 177 -17.45 15.74 -1.04
CA GLN A 177 -18.07 14.44 -0.73
C GLN A 177 -18.46 13.66 -1.99
N ASP A 178 -18.98 14.35 -3.01
CA ASP A 178 -19.36 13.71 -4.28
C ASP A 178 -18.13 13.26 -5.07
N GLU A 179 -17.05 14.04 -5.05
CA GLU A 179 -15.77 13.65 -5.65
C GLU A 179 -15.12 12.48 -4.90
N VAL A 180 -15.22 12.42 -3.57
CA VAL A 180 -14.78 11.26 -2.77
C VAL A 180 -15.60 10.03 -3.13
N ARG A 181 -16.92 10.17 -3.33
CA ARG A 181 -17.79 9.06 -3.75
C ARG A 181 -17.45 8.57 -5.15
N GLN A 182 -17.33 9.48 -6.12
CA GLN A 182 -16.91 9.14 -7.48
C GLN A 182 -15.55 8.46 -7.48
N TRP A 183 -14.61 9.01 -6.73
CA TRP A 183 -13.28 8.48 -6.56
C TRP A 183 -13.28 7.07 -5.95
N LEU A 184 -14.09 6.84 -4.90
CA LEU A 184 -14.31 5.52 -4.33
C LEU A 184 -14.87 4.59 -5.41
N MET A 185 -15.84 5.02 -6.22
CA MET A 185 -16.39 4.18 -7.29
C MET A 185 -15.34 3.82 -8.36
N GLU A 186 -14.45 4.74 -8.73
CA GLU A 186 -13.41 4.54 -9.74
C GLU A 186 -12.26 3.65 -9.24
N ASN A 187 -11.99 3.67 -7.94
CA ASN A 187 -10.82 3.00 -7.35
C ASN A 187 -11.18 1.81 -6.44
N THR A 188 -12.44 1.37 -6.40
CA THR A 188 -12.91 0.20 -5.63
C THR A 188 -13.58 -0.84 -6.52
N THR A 189 -13.43 -2.11 -6.14
CA THR A 189 -14.17 -3.23 -6.75
C THR A 189 -15.64 -3.18 -6.37
N ALA A 190 -16.49 -3.91 -7.10
CA ALA A 190 -17.92 -3.99 -6.77
C ALA A 190 -18.17 -4.52 -5.35
N GLU A 191 -17.34 -5.45 -4.88
CA GLU A 191 -17.39 -6.01 -3.53
C GLU A 191 -17.01 -4.97 -2.47
N GLU A 192 -15.92 -4.23 -2.67
CA GLU A 192 -15.50 -3.14 -1.79
C GLU A 192 -16.55 -2.03 -1.72
N ARG A 193 -17.21 -1.72 -2.86
CA ARG A 193 -18.30 -0.75 -2.92
C ARG A 193 -19.51 -1.20 -2.11
N ALA A 194 -19.91 -2.47 -2.22
CA ALA A 194 -21.02 -3.03 -1.45
C ALA A 194 -20.77 -2.98 0.06
N ILE A 195 -19.52 -3.18 0.49
CA ILE A 195 -19.11 -3.06 1.90
C ILE A 195 -19.12 -1.58 2.34
N GLY A 196 -18.62 -0.67 1.51
CA GLY A 196 -18.43 0.73 1.83
C GLY A 196 -19.71 1.58 1.81
N GLU A 197 -20.65 1.29 0.92
CA GLU A 197 -21.82 2.14 0.67
C GLU A 197 -22.68 2.40 1.93
N PRO A 198 -23.04 1.40 2.76
CA PRO A 198 -23.78 1.65 4.00
C PRO A 198 -23.05 2.58 4.98
N TYR A 199 -21.71 2.54 4.99
CA TYR A 199 -20.88 3.38 5.84
C TYR A 199 -20.81 4.82 5.30
N VAL A 200 -20.70 5.00 3.97
CA VAL A 200 -20.76 6.33 3.33
C VAL A 200 -22.11 7.01 3.60
N GLU A 201 -23.21 6.29 3.45
CA GLU A 201 -24.55 6.82 3.70
C GLU A 201 -24.72 7.25 5.17
N ALA A 202 -24.20 6.46 6.11
CA ALA A 202 -24.23 6.80 7.52
C ALA A 202 -23.41 8.06 7.84
N LEU A 203 -22.20 8.18 7.27
CA LEU A 203 -21.36 9.39 7.39
C LEU A 203 -22.09 10.63 6.87
N LYS A 204 -22.77 10.52 5.72
CA LYS A 204 -23.55 11.61 5.13
C LYS A 204 -24.72 12.01 6.04
N HIS A 205 -25.54 11.04 6.44
CA HIS A 205 -26.73 11.29 7.25
C HIS A 205 -26.38 11.97 8.58
N ILE A 206 -25.36 11.46 9.29
CA ILE A 206 -24.93 12.04 10.57
C ILE A 206 -24.29 13.41 10.37
N SER A 207 -23.48 13.60 9.32
CA SER A 207 -22.93 14.92 8.99
C SER A 207 -24.01 15.95 8.67
N GLU A 208 -25.11 15.57 8.03
CA GLU A 208 -26.24 16.47 7.75
C GLU A 208 -27.02 16.80 9.03
N GLN A 209 -27.21 15.82 9.91
CA GLN A 209 -27.84 16.04 11.23
C GLN A 209 -27.04 17.03 12.07
N ASP A 210 -25.71 16.84 12.18
CA ASP A 210 -24.84 17.74 12.92
C ASP A 210 -24.81 19.16 12.32
N ARG A 211 -24.94 19.30 10.99
CA ARG A 211 -25.05 20.62 10.33
C ARG A 211 -26.36 21.33 10.63
N LYS A 212 -27.47 20.60 10.74
CA LYS A 212 -28.78 21.16 11.12
C LYS A 212 -28.75 21.64 12.57
N GLN A 213 -28.24 20.82 13.49
CA GLN A 213 -28.13 21.15 14.91
C GLN A 213 -27.23 22.36 15.22
N LYS A 214 -26.25 22.67 14.36
CA LYS A 214 -25.38 23.86 14.53
C LYS A 214 -25.98 25.16 14.01
N LYS A 215 -27.09 25.10 13.28
CA LYS A 215 -27.78 26.27 12.72
C LYS A 215 -28.95 26.75 13.58
N ASP A 216 -29.42 25.90 14.49
CA ASP A 216 -30.39 26.20 15.53
C ASP A 216 -29.68 26.70 16.80
#